data_AF-A0A2P6G2V2-F1
#
_entry.id   AF-A0A2P6G2V2-F1
#
_cell.length_a   1.000
_cell.length_b   1.000
_cell.length_c   1.000
_cell.angle_alpha   90.00
_cell.angle_beta   90.00
_cell.angle_gamma   90.00
#
_symmetry.space_group_name_H-M   'P 1'
#
loop_
_entity.id
_entity.type
_entity.pdbx_description
1 polymer ?
#
loop_
_entity_poly.entity_id
_entity_poly.type
_entity_poly.pdbx_seq_one_letter_code
_entity_poly.pdbx_strand_id
1 'polypeptide(L)'
;MASIRIKTSKLTDSQITEIVDQRKEVSKKITILIENDLRVVARLKLDGVHLTNGHKFVQEAKSFLCRDQVIGAFCGLSKHSGLTAAEYGANYISFQADFNRAETNKATTDLFEWWSNF
;
A
#
# COMPACT_ATOMS: atom_id res chain seq x y z
N MET A 1 2.34 12.00 -6.14
CA MET A 1 3.54 11.58 -5.37
C MET A 1 3.98 10.23 -5.90
N ALA A 2 5.29 10.00 -6.09
CA ALA A 2 5.81 8.68 -6.47
C ALA A 2 6.23 7.92 -5.21
N SER A 3 6.10 6.60 -5.22
CA SER A 3 6.51 5.73 -4.12
C SER A 3 7.20 4.47 -4.63
N ILE A 4 8.10 3.92 -3.82
CA ILE A 4 8.66 2.58 -4.01
C ILE A 4 7.96 1.65 -3.03
N ARG A 5 7.39 0.55 -3.52
CA ARG A 5 6.82 -0.50 -2.68
C ARG A 5 7.75 -1.72 -2.65
N ILE A 6 8.08 -2.18 -1.44
CA ILE A 6 8.90 -3.38 -1.22
C ILE A 6 7.97 -4.55 -0.90
N LYS A 7 7.95 -5.54 -1.79
CA LYS A 7 7.30 -6.83 -1.52
C LYS A 7 8.20 -7.68 -0.63
N THR A 8 7.69 -8.06 0.54
CA THR A 8 8.48 -8.71 1.60
C THR A 8 8.26 -10.21 1.70
N SER A 9 7.28 -10.77 0.99
CA SER A 9 6.86 -12.18 1.14
C SER A 9 7.97 -13.23 0.93
N LYS A 10 9.12 -12.84 0.38
CA LYS A 10 10.28 -13.72 0.10
C LYS A 10 11.59 -13.15 0.66
N LEU A 11 11.52 -12.16 1.54
CA LEU A 11 12.69 -11.49 2.10
C LEU A 11 12.79 -11.75 3.60
N THR A 12 14.01 -11.90 4.08
CA THR A 12 14.31 -11.90 5.51
C THR A 12 14.38 -10.47 6.06
N ASP A 13 14.24 -10.32 7.37
CA ASP A 13 14.40 -9.02 8.06
C ASP A 13 15.73 -8.33 7.75
N SER A 14 16.82 -9.09 7.63
CA SER A 14 18.14 -8.58 7.27
C SER A 14 18.13 -8.01 5.84
N GLN A 15 17.58 -8.76 4.88
CA GLN A 15 17.47 -8.30 3.48
C GLN A 15 16.59 -7.06 3.35
N ILE A 16 15.49 -6.97 4.11
CA ILE A 16 14.63 -5.78 4.10
C ILE A 16 15.40 -4.56 4.61
N THR A 17 16.12 -4.73 5.72
CA THR A 17 16.92 -3.66 6.33
C THR A 17 17.98 -3.15 5.35
N GLU A 18 18.72 -4.06 4.70
CA GLU A 18 19.73 -3.72 3.70
C GLU A 18 19.14 -2.93 2.52
N ILE A 19 18.02 -3.39 1.96
CA ILE A 19 17.34 -2.70 0.85
C ILE A 19 16.87 -1.30 1.24
N VAL A 20 16.35 -1.14 2.46
CA VAL A 20 15.91 0.15 3.00
C VAL A 20 17.11 1.09 3.14
N ASP A 21 18.20 0.63 3.74
CA ASP A 21 19.38 1.45 3.99
C ASP A 21 20.05 1.90 2.69
N GLN A 22 20.18 1.01 1.70
CA GLN A 22 20.68 1.37 0.37
C GLN A 22 19.83 2.45 -0.32
N ARG A 23 18.53 2.51 0.00
CA ARG A 23 17.61 3.47 -0.62
C ARG A 23 17.50 4.78 0.13
N LYS A 24 17.84 4.87 1.42
CA LYS A 24 17.76 6.13 2.20
C LYS A 24 18.50 7.29 1.53
N GLU A 25 19.67 7.02 0.93
CA GLU A 25 20.44 8.05 0.22
C GLU A 25 19.81 8.50 -1.09
N VAL A 26 19.15 7.60 -1.82
CA VAL A 26 18.51 7.87 -3.12
C VAL A 26 17.08 8.44 -2.95
N SER A 27 16.44 8.18 -1.82
CA SER A 27 14.99 8.34 -1.62
C SER A 27 14.57 9.51 -0.73
N LYS A 28 15.44 10.50 -0.45
CA LYS A 28 15.07 11.69 0.35
C LYS A 28 13.79 12.41 -0.15
N LYS A 29 13.35 12.15 -1.38
CA LYS A 29 12.13 12.69 -2.00
C LYS A 29 11.08 11.63 -2.40
N ILE A 30 11.28 10.35 -2.09
CA ILE A 30 10.42 9.24 -2.51
C ILE A 30 10.01 8.41 -1.31
N THR A 31 8.70 8.26 -1.12
CA THR A 31 8.11 7.41 -0.08
C THR A 31 8.43 5.93 -0.29
N ILE A 32 8.90 5.26 0.75
CA ILE A 32 9.12 3.81 0.81
C ILE A 32 7.99 3.16 1.59
N LEU A 33 7.26 2.28 0.91
CA LEU A 33 6.17 1.49 1.49
C LEU A 33 6.58 0.02 1.56
N ILE A 34 6.12 -0.67 2.60
CA ILE A 34 6.28 -2.13 2.74
C ILE A 34 4.94 -2.85 2.66
N GLU A 35 4.92 -4.10 2.22
CA GLU A 35 3.69 -4.90 2.21
C GLU A 35 3.40 -5.50 3.59
N ASN A 36 2.19 -5.27 4.10
CA ASN A 36 1.52 -5.97 5.23
C ASN A 36 2.19 -5.99 6.61
N ASP A 37 3.48 -5.67 6.76
CA ASP A 37 4.18 -5.77 8.05
C ASP A 37 4.36 -4.42 8.75
N LEU A 38 3.40 -4.08 9.60
CA LEU A 38 3.40 -2.86 10.41
C LEU A 38 4.60 -2.79 11.37
N ARG A 39 5.09 -3.93 11.87
CA ARG A 39 6.20 -3.97 12.83
C ARG A 39 7.50 -3.55 12.15
N VAL A 40 7.68 -3.93 10.89
CA VAL A 40 8.84 -3.49 10.09
C VAL A 40 8.77 -1.99 9.84
N VAL A 41 7.59 -1.44 9.52
CA VAL A 41 7.39 0.02 9.36
C VAL A 41 7.83 0.77 10.61
N ALA A 42 7.37 0.35 11.78
CA ALA A 42 7.72 0.98 13.06
C ALA A 42 9.22 0.83 13.39
N ARG A 43 9.77 -0.40 13.27
CA ARG A 43 11.17 -0.71 13.61
C ARG A 43 12.16 0.06 12.74
N LEU A 44 11.92 0.12 11.43
CA LEU A 44 12.82 0.76 10.47
C LEU A 44 12.45 2.24 10.20
N LYS A 45 11.40 2.76 10.85
CA LYS A 45 10.87 4.12 10.66
C LYS A 45 10.59 4.43 9.18
N LEU A 46 9.93 3.50 8.50
CA LEU A 46 9.55 3.67 7.10
C LEU A 46 8.37 4.64 6.97
N ASP A 47 8.15 5.12 5.75
CA ASP A 47 7.09 6.08 5.45
C ASP A 47 5.70 5.46 5.53
N GLY A 48 5.55 4.14 5.38
CA GLY A 48 4.23 3.54 5.46
C GLY A 48 4.10 2.08 5.01
N VAL A 49 2.85 1.65 4.89
CA VAL A 49 2.44 0.29 4.52
C VAL A 49 1.52 0.31 3.32
N HIS A 50 1.61 -0.74 2.51
CA HIS A 50 0.58 -1.12 1.56
C HIS A 50 -0.02 -2.47 1.96
N LEU A 51 -1.31 -2.47 2.28
CA LEU A 51 -2.06 -3.65 2.71
C LEU A 51 -2.59 -4.40 1.49
N THR A 52 -1.97 -5.52 1.13
CA THR A 52 -2.39 -6.35 -0.02
C THR A 52 -3.52 -7.33 0.33
N ASN A 53 -3.84 -7.43 1.62
CA ASN A 53 -4.82 -8.33 2.21
C ASN A 53 -6.17 -7.65 2.55
N GLY A 54 -6.41 -6.45 2.01
CA GLY A 54 -7.72 -5.80 1.94
C GLY A 54 -7.96 -4.68 2.97
N HIS A 55 -9.11 -4.00 2.83
CA HIS A 55 -9.51 -2.83 3.62
C HIS A 55 -9.63 -3.09 5.13
N LYS A 56 -9.88 -4.34 5.55
CA LYS A 56 -10.14 -4.70 6.95
C LYS A 56 -8.98 -4.40 7.91
N PHE A 57 -7.75 -4.28 7.40
CA PHE A 57 -6.56 -3.99 8.19
C PHE A 57 -6.23 -2.49 8.26
N VAL A 58 -6.99 -1.63 7.58
CA VAL A 58 -6.71 -0.19 7.55
C VAL A 58 -6.87 0.43 8.93
N GLN A 59 -7.92 0.06 9.68
CA GLN A 59 -8.16 0.59 11.02
C GLN A 59 -7.08 0.15 12.02
N GLU A 60 -6.62 -1.10 11.92
CA GLU A 60 -5.48 -1.60 12.69
C GLU A 60 -4.20 -0.81 12.37
N ALA A 61 -3.88 -0.67 11.07
CA ALA A 61 -2.72 0.10 10.62
C ALA A 61 -2.79 1.55 11.11
N LYS A 62 -3.97 2.18 11.05
CA LYS A 62 -4.19 3.56 11.50
C LYS A 62 -3.95 3.74 12.99
N SER A 63 -4.27 2.72 13.79
CA SER A 63 -4.10 2.74 15.24
C SER A 63 -2.66 2.44 15.65
N PHE A 64 -1.94 1.64 14.87
CA PHE A 64 -0.56 1.22 15.16
C PHE A 64 0.48 2.23 14.68
N LEU A 65 0.23 2.91 13.55
CA LEU A 65 1.20 3.79 12.89
C LEU A 65 1.10 5.24 13.38
N CYS A 66 2.21 5.98 13.23
CA CYS A 66 2.23 7.41 13.51
C CYS A 66 1.36 8.18 12.50
N ARG A 67 0.88 9.37 12.90
CA ARG A 67 -0.05 10.20 12.11
C ARG A 67 0.46 10.52 10.70
N ASP A 68 1.77 10.63 10.53
CA ASP A 68 2.42 11.03 9.27
C ASP A 68 2.74 9.85 8.34
N GLN A 69 2.48 8.61 8.77
CA GLN A 69 2.76 7.43 7.96
C GLN A 69 1.62 7.13 6.98
N VAL A 70 2.01 6.71 5.77
CA VAL A 70 1.12 6.42 4.65
C VAL A 70 0.52 5.02 4.79
N ILE A 71 -0.79 4.91 4.63
CA ILE A 71 -1.53 3.65 4.61
C ILE A 71 -2.18 3.52 3.23
N GLY A 72 -1.76 2.52 2.48
CA GLY A 72 -2.41 2.09 1.24
C GLY A 72 -3.19 0.80 1.41
N ALA A 73 -4.29 0.63 0.69
CA ALA A 73 -5.04 -0.63 0.69
C ALA A 73 -5.31 -1.14 -0.73
N PHE A 74 -5.07 -2.43 -0.96
CA PHE A 74 -5.50 -3.11 -2.18
C PHE A 74 -6.96 -3.54 -2.06
N CYS A 75 -7.80 -3.06 -2.99
CA CYS A 75 -9.25 -3.25 -2.96
C CYS A 75 -9.76 -4.18 -4.07
N GLY A 76 -8.86 -4.78 -4.87
CA GLY A 76 -9.24 -5.70 -5.95
C GLY A 76 -10.11 -5.00 -7.00
N LEU A 77 -11.31 -5.50 -7.24
CA LEU A 77 -12.31 -4.90 -8.14
C LEU A 77 -13.51 -4.32 -7.39
N SER A 78 -13.45 -4.24 -6.05
CA SER A 78 -14.61 -3.96 -5.21
C SER A 78 -14.72 -2.47 -4.87
N LYS A 79 -15.79 -1.84 -5.36
CA LYS A 79 -16.22 -0.49 -4.96
C LYS A 79 -16.38 -0.38 -3.45
N HIS A 80 -17.08 -1.34 -2.84
CA HIS A 80 -17.32 -1.40 -1.40
C HIS A 80 -16.00 -1.44 -0.61
N SER A 81 -15.07 -2.30 -1.02
CA SER A 81 -13.75 -2.37 -0.41
C SER A 81 -12.99 -1.04 -0.51
N GLY A 82 -13.13 -0.31 -1.62
CA GLY A 82 -12.57 1.02 -1.79
C GLY A 82 -13.15 2.04 -0.81
N LEU A 83 -14.48 2.14 -0.72
CA LEU A 83 -15.17 3.07 0.19
C LEU A 83 -14.78 2.81 1.64
N THR A 84 -14.87 1.55 2.07
CA THR A 84 -14.57 1.18 3.45
C THR A 84 -13.10 1.46 3.81
N ALA A 85 -12.16 1.23 2.88
CA ALA A 85 -10.76 1.60 3.12
C ALA A 85 -10.58 3.12 3.30
N ALA A 86 -11.24 3.93 2.48
CA ALA A 86 -11.17 5.38 2.59
C ALA A 86 -11.80 5.89 3.89
N GLU A 87 -12.97 5.37 4.28
CA GLU A 87 -13.63 5.67 5.55
C GLU A 87 -12.75 5.33 6.75
N TYR A 88 -12.03 4.20 6.69
CA TYR A 88 -11.07 3.82 7.73
C TYR A 88 -9.75 4.60 7.70
N GLY A 89 -9.59 5.53 6.76
CA GLY A 89 -8.48 6.48 6.73
C GLY A 89 -7.26 6.01 5.95
N ALA A 90 -7.45 5.13 4.95
CA ALA A 90 -6.40 4.86 3.97
C ALA A 90 -6.06 6.14 3.20
N ASN A 91 -4.77 6.44 3.05
CA ASN A 91 -4.29 7.58 2.27
C ASN A 91 -4.47 7.37 0.76
N TYR A 92 -4.49 6.11 0.31
CA TYR A 92 -4.84 5.73 -1.04
C TYR A 92 -5.37 4.30 -1.10
N ILE A 93 -6.07 3.98 -2.19
CA ILE A 93 -6.43 2.61 -2.53
C ILE A 93 -5.84 2.22 -3.88
N SER A 94 -5.71 0.93 -4.13
CA SER A 94 -5.40 0.41 -5.46
C SER A 94 -6.39 -0.66 -5.88
N PHE A 95 -6.80 -0.61 -7.15
CA PHE A 95 -7.57 -1.67 -7.78
C PHE A 95 -6.66 -2.61 -8.57
N GLN A 96 -7.16 -3.80 -8.88
CA GLN A 96 -6.42 -4.81 -9.64
C GLN A 96 -6.08 -4.26 -11.03
N ALA A 97 -4.78 -4.14 -11.31
CA ALA A 97 -4.25 -3.82 -12.62
C ALA A 97 -3.80 -5.10 -13.32
N ASP A 98 -3.88 -5.10 -14.64
CA ASP A 98 -3.49 -6.23 -15.48
C ASP A 98 -1.99 -6.15 -15.81
N PHE A 99 -1.23 -7.20 -15.47
CA PHE A 99 0.17 -7.31 -15.90
C PHE A 99 0.34 -8.28 -17.08
N ASN A 100 -0.68 -9.08 -17.41
CA ASN A 100 -0.67 -10.05 -18.50
C ASN A 100 -1.99 -9.96 -19.25
N ARG A 101 -1.97 -9.24 -20.38
CA ARG A 101 -3.08 -8.75 -21.26
C ARG A 101 -4.33 -9.64 -21.50
N ALA A 102 -4.42 -10.86 -21.00
CA ALA A 102 -5.47 -11.84 -21.30
C ALA A 102 -6.46 -12.12 -20.14
N GLU A 103 -6.32 -11.54 -18.95
CA GLU A 103 -7.26 -11.80 -17.85
C GLU A 103 -8.45 -10.82 -17.81
N THR A 104 -9.66 -11.37 -17.66
CA THR A 104 -10.92 -10.61 -17.47
C THR A 104 -11.05 -10.01 -16.07
N ASN A 105 -10.07 -10.24 -15.19
CA ASN A 105 -10.12 -9.87 -13.77
C ASN A 105 -9.36 -8.57 -13.47
N LYS A 106 -9.63 -7.51 -14.23
CA LYS A 106 -8.97 -6.20 -14.07
C LYS A 106 -9.97 -5.07 -13.87
N ALA A 107 -9.50 -4.01 -13.23
CA ALA A 107 -10.29 -2.81 -13.03
C ALA A 107 -10.64 -2.17 -14.38
N THR A 108 -11.92 -1.90 -14.59
CA THR A 108 -12.43 -1.22 -15.78
C THR A 108 -12.30 0.29 -15.63
N THR A 109 -12.33 1.01 -16.75
CA THR A 109 -12.40 2.48 -16.75
C THR A 109 -13.59 2.96 -15.92
N ASP A 110 -14.75 2.31 -16.02
CA ASP A 110 -15.96 2.65 -15.24
C ASP A 110 -15.73 2.57 -13.72
N LEU A 111 -14.90 1.62 -13.26
CA LEU A 111 -14.55 1.53 -11.84
C LEU A 111 -13.70 2.73 -11.41
N PHE A 112 -12.73 3.12 -12.24
CA PHE A 112 -11.89 4.29 -11.97
C PHE A 112 -12.67 5.60 -12.07
N GLU A 113 -13.54 5.75 -13.06
CA GLU A 113 -14.40 6.93 -13.23
C GLU A 113 -15.36 7.09 -12.05
N TRP A 114 -15.97 5.99 -11.60
CA TRP A 114 -16.78 6.01 -10.40
C TRP A 114 -15.96 6.42 -9.17
N TRP A 115 -14.75 5.89 -8.98
CA TRP A 115 -13.89 6.26 -7.84
C TRP A 115 -13.44 7.71 -7.89
N SER A 116 -13.15 8.26 -9.07
CA SER A 116 -12.73 9.66 -9.21
C SER A 116 -13.81 10.68 -8.88
N ASN A 117 -15.07 10.25 -8.80
CA ASN A 117 -16.21 11.08 -8.40
C ASN A 117 -16.61 10.91 -6.94
N PHE A 118 -15.89 10.08 -6.17
CA PHE A 118 -16.06 9.90 -4.73
C PHE A 118 -15.19 10.90 -3.97
#